data_AF-A0A832RNY1-F1
#
_entry.id   AF-A0A832RNY1-F1
#
_cell.length_a   1.000
_cell.length_b   1.000
_cell.length_c   1.000
_cell.angle_alpha   90.00
_cell.angle_beta   90.00
_cell.angle_gamma   90.00
#
_symmetry.space_group_name_H-M   'P 1'
#
loop_
_entity.id
_entity.type
_entity.pdbx_description
1 polymer ?
#
loop_
_entity_poly.entity_id
_entity_poly.type
_entity_poly.pdbx_seq_one_letter_code
_entity_poly.pdbx_strand_id
1 'polypeptide(L)'
;MRFSKIYIYDEPSVPELQLDSLVDFLKDTFDVPVEKRPNIFSKKGIDIAHAIACSRVFNTKQEFQRHEPTEEEVQFELDTFQDSSKSENIILYDGFEFQKIIRELIPNEESENFHIIITNKLTCTFDYADYRYHGRALIGANPSTISTTGIIEAPAKPREYYMELMTSMGIGLNVDVIQKKYRGQYLEYHDSRLAKIIEGYALQAILYYITGEPFCEFLDCRANNAHWQRDLLYSQIEFGKLCAKHQKTVVDFKLFK
;
A
#
# COMPACT_ATOMS: atom_id res chain seq x y z
N MET A 1 -20.53 1.45 4.79
CA MET A 1 -20.48 2.58 5.75
C MET A 1 -20.48 3.91 4.99
N ARG A 2 -20.62 5.06 5.65
CA ARG A 2 -20.57 6.39 5.00
C ARG A 2 -19.52 7.27 5.66
N PHE A 3 -18.90 8.15 4.89
CA PHE A 3 -18.00 9.19 5.36
C PHE A 3 -18.37 10.51 4.70
N SER A 4 -18.17 11.62 5.41
CA SER A 4 -18.43 12.96 4.89
C SER A 4 -17.16 13.61 4.32
N LYS A 5 -15.99 13.09 4.67
CA LYS A 5 -14.68 13.62 4.31
C LYS A 5 -13.64 12.51 4.19
N ILE A 6 -12.62 12.73 3.36
CA ILE A 6 -11.44 11.87 3.25
C ILE A 6 -10.22 12.65 3.74
N TYR A 7 -9.38 12.00 4.55
CA TYR A 7 -8.06 12.47 4.94
C TYR A 7 -6.98 11.60 4.31
N ILE A 8 -5.98 12.24 3.69
CA ILE A 8 -4.83 11.55 3.09
C ILE A 8 -3.57 12.00 3.82
N TYR A 9 -2.82 11.05 4.39
CA TYR A 9 -1.55 11.31 5.07
C TYR A 9 -0.40 10.99 4.12
N ASP A 10 0.48 11.97 3.95
CA ASP A 10 1.55 11.95 2.96
C ASP A 10 2.71 11.00 3.30
N GLU A 11 3.42 10.54 2.28
CA GLU A 11 4.69 9.83 2.36
C GLU A 11 5.74 10.61 1.55
N PRO A 12 6.40 11.62 2.16
CA PRO A 12 7.29 12.54 1.46
C PRO A 12 8.50 11.89 0.78
N SER A 13 8.87 10.67 1.20
CA SER A 13 9.95 9.90 0.58
C SER A 13 9.63 9.39 -0.83
N VAL A 14 8.36 9.44 -1.25
CA VAL A 14 7.89 8.97 -2.56
C VAL A 14 7.22 10.14 -3.30
N PRO A 15 7.99 11.12 -3.80
CA PRO A 15 7.45 12.30 -4.49
C PRO A 15 6.66 11.96 -5.76
N GLU A 16 6.87 10.77 -6.32
CA GLU A 16 6.17 10.28 -7.52
C GLU A 16 4.66 10.08 -7.30
N LEU A 17 4.17 10.09 -6.06
CA LEU A 17 2.75 9.92 -5.74
C LEU A 17 1.87 11.08 -6.23
N GLN A 18 2.42 12.28 -6.39
CA GLN A 18 1.70 13.47 -6.84
C GLN A 18 0.34 13.65 -6.13
N LEU A 19 0.36 13.76 -4.79
CA LEU A 19 -0.87 13.71 -3.97
C LEU A 19 -1.94 14.73 -4.35
N ASP A 20 -1.59 15.86 -4.93
CA ASP A 20 -2.59 16.84 -5.39
C ASP A 20 -3.48 16.25 -6.48
N SER A 21 -2.92 15.44 -7.39
CA SER A 21 -3.70 14.70 -8.40
C SER A 21 -4.61 13.66 -7.77
N LEU A 22 -4.14 12.96 -6.72
CA LEU A 22 -4.96 11.99 -5.98
C LEU A 22 -6.12 12.67 -5.25
N VAL A 23 -5.87 13.85 -4.67
CA VAL A 23 -6.90 14.67 -4.00
C VAL A 23 -7.99 15.05 -4.99
N ASP A 24 -7.62 15.57 -6.15
CA ASP A 24 -8.59 15.99 -7.17
C ASP A 24 -9.35 14.78 -7.73
N PHE A 25 -8.65 13.69 -8.02
CA PHE A 25 -9.26 12.44 -8.44
C PHE A 25 -10.33 11.94 -7.45
N LEU A 26 -10.04 11.95 -6.15
CA LEU A 26 -10.98 11.47 -5.12
C LEU A 26 -12.16 12.42 -4.90
N LYS A 27 -11.93 13.74 -4.98
CA LYS A 27 -13.01 14.74 -4.97
C LYS A 27 -13.96 14.50 -6.14
N ASP A 28 -13.43 14.38 -7.34
CA ASP A 28 -14.24 14.15 -8.55
C ASP A 28 -14.96 12.79 -8.49
N THR A 29 -14.32 11.77 -7.91
CA THR A 29 -14.87 10.42 -7.86
C THR A 29 -15.95 10.24 -6.80
N PHE A 30 -15.83 10.82 -5.61
CA PHE A 30 -16.77 10.60 -4.49
C PHE A 30 -17.56 11.84 -4.10
N ASP A 31 -17.29 12.99 -4.72
CA ASP A 31 -17.90 14.29 -4.45
C ASP A 31 -17.64 14.83 -3.03
N VAL A 32 -16.90 14.15 -2.17
CA VAL A 32 -16.63 14.62 -0.80
C VAL A 32 -15.40 15.54 -0.71
N PRO A 33 -15.30 16.41 0.32
CA PRO A 33 -14.05 17.08 0.65
C PRO A 33 -12.92 16.07 0.91
N VAL A 34 -11.76 16.37 0.36
CA VAL A 34 -10.52 15.59 0.56
C VAL A 34 -9.44 16.54 1.07
N GLU A 35 -8.85 16.20 2.22
CA GLU A 35 -7.81 17.00 2.88
C GLU A 35 -6.49 16.22 2.92
N LYS A 36 -5.43 16.84 2.40
CA LYS A 36 -4.05 16.35 2.52
C LYS A 36 -3.48 16.76 3.88
N ARG A 37 -2.82 15.83 4.55
CA ARG A 37 -2.14 16.01 5.83
C ARG A 37 -0.68 15.58 5.72
N PRO A 38 0.21 16.12 6.57
CA PRO A 38 1.56 15.59 6.71
C PRO A 38 1.55 14.12 7.07
N ASN A 39 2.70 13.46 6.90
CA ASN A 39 2.89 12.09 7.34
C ASN A 39 2.39 11.88 8.78
N ILE A 40 1.64 10.81 9.01
CA ILE A 40 0.98 10.55 10.30
C ILE A 40 1.96 10.35 11.47
N PHE A 41 3.19 9.93 11.15
CA PHE A 41 4.27 9.75 12.11
C PHE A 41 5.14 11.00 12.29
N SER A 42 4.90 12.05 11.49
CA SER A 42 5.61 13.31 11.64
C SER A 42 5.44 13.85 13.05
N LYS A 43 6.55 14.19 13.71
CA LYS A 43 6.61 14.71 15.08
C LYS A 43 6.12 13.74 16.16
N LYS A 44 6.01 12.44 15.86
CA LYS A 44 5.77 11.42 16.88
C LYS A 44 7.06 11.06 17.60
N GLY A 45 6.91 10.64 18.86
CA GLY A 45 8.00 10.35 19.76
C GLY A 45 8.34 8.86 19.86
N ILE A 46 9.22 8.56 20.81
CA ILE A 46 9.78 7.23 21.05
C ILE A 46 8.73 6.15 21.29
N ASP A 47 7.61 6.48 21.95
CA ASP A 47 6.55 5.51 22.25
C ASP A 47 5.91 4.93 20.98
N ILE A 48 5.69 5.77 19.96
CA ILE A 48 5.12 5.33 18.68
C ILE A 48 6.15 4.56 17.85
N ALA A 49 7.42 5.00 17.89
CA ALA A 49 8.51 4.27 17.26
C ALA A 49 8.67 2.87 17.86
N HIS A 50 8.59 2.74 19.19
CA HIS A 50 8.61 1.47 19.90
C HIS A 50 7.43 0.58 19.49
N ALA A 51 6.22 1.13 19.46
CA ALA A 51 5.04 0.39 19.05
C ALA A 51 5.15 -0.13 17.61
N ILE A 52 5.63 0.70 16.67
CA ILE A 52 5.85 0.28 15.27
C ILE A 52 6.92 -0.80 15.20
N ALA A 53 8.02 -0.64 15.94
CA ALA A 53 9.07 -1.65 16.00
C ALA A 53 8.52 -2.99 16.52
N CYS A 54 7.70 -3.00 17.58
CA CYS A 54 7.02 -4.22 18.06
C CYS A 54 6.15 -4.93 17.00
N SER A 55 5.72 -4.26 15.94
CA SER A 55 4.89 -4.84 14.88
C SER A 55 5.68 -5.53 13.76
N ARG A 56 7.01 -5.54 13.84
CA ARG A 56 7.87 -6.15 12.83
C ARG A 56 7.71 -7.67 12.78
N VAL A 57 7.84 -8.22 11.57
CA VAL A 57 7.78 -9.66 11.30
C VAL A 57 9.17 -10.17 10.93
N PHE A 58 9.73 -11.06 11.76
CA PHE A 58 11.03 -11.69 11.50
C PHE A 58 10.91 -13.09 10.90
N ASN A 59 9.85 -13.82 11.23
CA ASN A 59 9.62 -15.16 10.71
C ASN A 59 8.36 -15.19 9.86
N THR A 60 8.53 -15.26 8.54
CA THR A 60 7.41 -15.26 7.61
C THR A 60 6.61 -16.57 7.60
N LYS A 61 7.06 -17.63 8.29
CA LYS A 61 6.41 -18.95 8.30
C LYS A 61 5.65 -19.25 9.60
N GLN A 62 5.52 -18.26 10.48
CA GLN A 62 4.81 -18.37 11.74
C GLN A 62 3.84 -17.20 11.88
N GLU A 63 2.77 -17.42 12.65
CA GLU A 63 1.84 -16.36 13.04
C GLU A 63 2.57 -15.25 13.79
N PHE A 64 1.93 -14.08 13.87
CA PHE A 64 2.51 -12.90 14.52
C PHE A 64 3.00 -13.21 15.92
N GLN A 65 4.27 -12.86 16.17
CA GLN A 65 4.88 -12.94 17.49
C GLN A 65 5.41 -11.55 17.82
N ARG A 66 4.73 -10.88 18.74
CA ARG A 66 5.20 -9.60 19.26
C ARG A 66 6.56 -9.81 19.92
N HIS A 67 7.55 -9.03 19.51
CA HIS A 67 8.85 -9.00 20.16
C HIS A 67 9.05 -7.70 20.94
N GLU A 68 10.04 -7.73 21.82
CA GLU A 68 10.55 -6.52 22.45
C GLU A 68 11.65 -5.93 21.56
N PRO A 69 11.47 -4.72 21.02
CA PRO A 69 12.40 -4.16 20.07
C PRO A 69 13.69 -3.70 20.75
N THR A 70 14.80 -3.78 20.02
CA THR A 70 16.08 -3.21 20.50
C THR A 70 16.09 -1.69 20.35
N GLU A 71 17.00 -1.00 21.04
CA GLU A 71 17.17 0.45 20.91
C GLU A 71 17.47 0.86 19.45
N GLU A 72 18.23 0.06 18.71
CA GLU A 72 18.52 0.31 17.29
C GLU A 72 17.27 0.23 16.42
N GLU A 73 16.36 -0.70 16.73
CA GLU A 73 15.09 -0.82 16.00
C GLU A 73 14.19 0.37 16.24
N VAL A 74 14.08 0.82 17.49
CA VAL A 74 13.30 2.01 17.86
C VAL A 74 13.91 3.27 17.24
N GLN A 75 15.24 3.42 17.30
CA GLN A 75 15.93 4.54 16.69
C GLN A 75 15.76 4.55 15.17
N PHE A 76 15.82 3.39 14.52
CA PHE A 76 15.50 3.28 13.10
C PHE A 76 14.10 3.82 12.79
N GLU A 77 13.07 3.44 13.57
CA GLU A 77 11.71 3.94 13.33
C GLU A 77 11.63 5.46 13.51
N LEU A 78 12.27 6.01 14.55
CA LEU A 78 12.36 7.47 14.76
C LEU A 78 13.01 8.19 13.57
N ASP A 79 14.09 7.63 13.03
CA ASP A 79 14.76 8.19 11.87
C ASP A 79 13.84 8.18 10.65
N THR A 80 13.05 7.11 10.47
CA THR A 80 12.06 7.05 9.37
C THR A 80 10.92 8.06 9.50
N PHE A 81 10.61 8.55 10.70
CA PHE A 81 9.60 9.60 10.89
C PHE A 81 10.06 10.96 10.34
N GLN A 82 11.38 11.16 10.27
CA GLN A 82 11.99 12.35 9.69
C GLN A 82 12.20 12.15 8.18
N ASP A 83 12.78 11.02 7.80
CA ASP A 83 13.11 10.71 6.42
C ASP A 83 13.19 9.18 6.21
N SER A 84 12.12 8.63 5.67
CA SER A 84 12.00 7.20 5.37
C SER A 84 12.71 6.78 4.06
N SER A 85 13.29 7.72 3.28
CA SER A 85 13.97 7.41 2.01
C SER A 85 15.31 6.69 2.19
N LYS A 86 15.88 6.74 3.40
CA LYS A 86 17.20 6.19 3.72
C LYS A 86 17.21 4.70 4.07
N SER A 87 16.05 4.03 4.02
CA SER A 87 15.97 2.62 4.33
C SER A 87 16.42 1.77 3.13
N GLU A 88 17.57 1.11 3.26
CA GLU A 88 18.09 0.20 2.23
C GLU A 88 17.45 -1.19 2.30
N ASN A 89 16.89 -1.58 3.46
CA ASN A 89 16.34 -2.90 3.71
C ASN A 89 14.82 -2.86 3.83
N ILE A 90 14.14 -3.79 3.17
CA ILE A 90 12.70 -3.95 3.30
C ILE A 90 12.41 -4.60 4.66
N ILE A 91 11.79 -3.83 5.55
CA ILE A 91 11.28 -4.32 6.83
C ILE A 91 9.81 -4.70 6.67
N LEU A 92 9.47 -5.89 7.16
CA LEU A 92 8.11 -6.41 7.16
C LEU A 92 7.40 -6.01 8.44
N TYR A 93 6.19 -5.50 8.32
CA TYR A 93 5.32 -5.16 9.45
C TYR A 93 4.02 -5.95 9.37
N ASP A 94 3.56 -6.50 10.49
CA ASP A 94 2.22 -7.07 10.55
C ASP A 94 1.20 -5.97 10.33
N GLY A 95 0.44 -6.08 9.24
CA GLY A 95 -0.47 -5.05 8.77
C GLY A 95 -1.62 -4.79 9.73
N PHE A 96 -2.03 -5.78 10.53
CA PHE A 96 -3.10 -5.59 11.51
C PHE A 96 -2.58 -4.92 12.78
N GLU A 97 -1.42 -5.32 13.29
CA GLU A 97 -0.81 -4.63 14.43
C GLU A 97 -0.40 -3.20 14.08
N PHE A 98 0.18 -3.00 12.89
CA PHE A 98 0.50 -1.66 12.38
C PHE A 98 -0.75 -0.77 12.28
N GLN A 99 -1.86 -1.32 11.80
CA GLN A 99 -3.13 -0.59 11.70
C GLN A 99 -3.70 -0.20 13.07
N LYS A 100 -3.54 -1.03 14.11
CA LYS A 100 -3.97 -0.68 15.48
C LYS A 100 -3.25 0.56 15.99
N ILE A 101 -1.93 0.63 15.76
CA ILE A 101 -1.10 1.79 16.14
C ILE A 101 -1.59 3.04 15.42
N ILE A 102 -1.78 2.96 14.10
CA ILE A 102 -2.29 4.07 13.30
C ILE A 102 -3.67 4.55 13.80
N ARG A 103 -4.56 3.61 14.14
CA ARG A 103 -5.91 3.94 14.62
C ARG A 103 -5.88 4.77 15.90
N GLU A 104 -4.93 4.51 16.80
CA GLU A 104 -4.75 5.30 18.03
C GLU A 104 -4.23 6.72 17.77
N LEU A 105 -3.65 6.98 16.59
CA LEU A 105 -3.18 8.30 16.18
C LEU A 105 -4.28 9.17 15.56
N ILE A 106 -5.43 8.59 15.21
CA ILE A 106 -6.56 9.32 14.62
C ILE A 106 -7.41 9.94 15.74
N PRO A 107 -7.71 11.26 15.70
CA PRO A 107 -8.60 11.89 16.67
C PRO A 107 -9.99 11.25 16.68
N ASN A 108 -10.56 11.05 17.87
CA ASN A 108 -11.86 10.40 18.03
C ASN A 108 -12.97 11.15 17.28
N GLU A 109 -12.91 12.48 17.24
CA GLU A 109 -13.89 13.33 16.56
C GLU A 109 -13.87 13.15 15.04
N GLU A 110 -12.77 12.61 14.49
CA GLU A 110 -12.58 12.40 13.06
C GLU A 110 -12.77 10.94 12.64
N SER A 111 -12.87 10.01 13.60
CA SER A 111 -12.87 8.55 13.37
C SER A 111 -13.98 8.03 12.44
N GLU A 112 -15.09 8.77 12.31
CA GLU A 112 -16.18 8.46 11.38
C GLU A 112 -15.86 8.84 9.92
N ASN A 113 -14.81 9.65 9.69
CA ASN A 113 -14.33 9.98 8.35
C ASN A 113 -13.40 8.89 7.81
N PHE A 114 -13.13 8.92 6.52
CA PHE A 114 -12.26 7.95 5.89
C PHE A 114 -10.81 8.44 5.88
N HIS A 115 -9.88 7.61 6.35
CA HIS A 115 -8.47 7.95 6.43
C HIS A 115 -7.66 7.02 5.53
N ILE A 116 -6.76 7.60 4.74
CA ILE A 116 -5.79 6.91 3.88
C ILE A 116 -4.40 7.30 4.34
N ILE A 117 -3.66 6.34 4.88
CA ILE A 117 -2.27 6.49 5.27
C ILE A 117 -1.44 5.91 4.14
N ILE A 118 -0.61 6.73 3.52
CA ILE A 118 0.37 6.26 2.54
C ILE A 118 1.70 6.07 3.28
N THR A 119 2.38 4.96 3.02
CA THR A 119 3.68 4.66 3.64
C THR A 119 4.58 3.87 2.71
N ASN A 120 5.89 3.99 2.87
CA ASN A 120 6.87 3.10 2.24
C ASN A 120 7.23 1.86 3.08
N LYS A 121 6.61 1.67 4.25
CA LYS A 121 6.77 0.45 5.06
C LYS A 121 6.02 -0.71 4.42
N LEU A 122 6.64 -1.90 4.31
CA LEU A 122 5.99 -3.07 3.73
C LEU A 122 5.06 -3.73 4.76
N THR A 123 3.76 -3.51 4.60
CA THR A 123 2.73 -4.18 5.40
C THR A 123 2.48 -5.58 4.87
N CYS A 124 2.30 -6.54 5.77
CA CYS A 124 2.10 -7.95 5.46
C CYS A 124 0.91 -8.52 6.22
N THR A 125 0.30 -9.59 5.71
CA THR A 125 -0.69 -10.38 6.47
C THR A 125 -0.32 -11.84 6.44
N PHE A 126 -0.53 -12.55 7.55
CA PHE A 126 -0.38 -13.99 7.60
C PHE A 126 -1.58 -14.68 6.91
N ASP A 127 -1.31 -15.59 6.00
CA ASP A 127 -2.33 -16.37 5.29
C ASP A 127 -2.35 -17.80 5.83
N TYR A 128 -3.49 -18.22 6.36
CA TYR A 128 -3.70 -19.56 6.92
C TYR A 128 -3.89 -20.64 5.84
N ALA A 129 -4.03 -20.27 4.57
CA ALA A 129 -4.13 -21.24 3.48
C ALA A 129 -2.77 -21.84 3.11
N ASP A 130 -1.69 -21.04 3.19
CA ASP A 130 -0.32 -21.48 2.89
C ASP A 130 0.69 -21.26 4.05
N TYR A 131 0.18 -20.87 5.22
CA TYR A 131 0.91 -20.71 6.48
C TYR A 131 2.15 -19.81 6.38
N ARG A 132 2.00 -18.68 5.68
CA ARG A 132 3.06 -17.67 5.60
C ARG A 132 2.55 -16.25 5.47
N TYR A 133 3.42 -15.30 5.78
CA TYR A 133 3.23 -13.89 5.51
C TYR A 133 3.35 -13.58 4.03
N HIS A 134 2.44 -12.72 3.56
CA HIS A 134 2.47 -12.15 2.23
C HIS A 134 2.50 -10.64 2.33
N GLY A 135 3.32 -10.00 1.48
CA GLY A 135 3.26 -8.55 1.30
C GLY A 135 1.88 -8.11 0.84
N ARG A 136 1.47 -6.93 1.30
CA ARG A 136 0.21 -6.29 0.94
C ARG A 136 0.47 -4.84 0.56
N ALA A 137 -0.03 -4.46 -0.60
CA ALA A 137 -0.12 -3.07 -1.00
C ALA A 137 -1.18 -2.30 -0.20
N LEU A 138 -2.21 -2.99 0.32
CA LEU A 138 -3.33 -2.35 1.01
C LEU A 138 -3.80 -3.17 2.21
N ILE A 139 -3.93 -2.49 3.36
CA ILE A 139 -4.72 -2.91 4.51
C ILE A 139 -6.00 -2.05 4.52
N GLY A 140 -7.15 -2.66 4.19
CA GLY A 140 -8.37 -1.94 3.83
C GLY A 140 -9.22 -1.40 5.00
N ALA A 141 -8.99 -1.82 6.24
CA ALA A 141 -9.74 -1.35 7.40
C ALA A 141 -9.53 0.16 7.61
N ASN A 142 -10.54 0.95 8.02
CA ASN A 142 -10.36 2.37 8.33
C ASN A 142 -9.73 2.55 9.73
N PRO A 143 -8.63 3.32 9.90
CA PRO A 143 -7.84 4.01 8.87
C PRO A 143 -7.08 3.05 7.94
N SER A 144 -7.25 3.25 6.63
CA SER A 144 -6.66 2.38 5.60
C SER A 144 -5.20 2.71 5.37
N THR A 145 -4.38 1.69 5.11
CA THR A 145 -2.94 1.86 4.85
C THR A 145 -2.60 1.36 3.46
N ILE A 146 -1.98 2.22 2.64
CA ILE A 146 -1.45 1.87 1.33
C ILE A 146 0.08 1.91 1.39
N SER A 147 0.70 0.75 1.16
CA SER A 147 2.15 0.56 1.16
C SER A 147 2.70 0.70 -0.26
N THR A 148 3.50 1.74 -0.53
CA THR A 148 4.16 1.91 -1.84
C THR A 148 5.16 0.79 -2.13
N THR A 149 5.90 0.35 -1.11
CA THR A 149 6.75 -0.84 -1.19
C THR A 149 5.90 -2.09 -1.45
N GLY A 150 4.72 -2.21 -0.85
CA GLY A 150 3.78 -3.29 -1.14
C GLY A 150 3.27 -3.28 -2.58
N ILE A 151 3.05 -2.12 -3.18
CA ILE A 151 2.68 -1.98 -4.60
C ILE A 151 3.78 -2.52 -5.52
N ILE A 152 5.06 -2.30 -5.16
CA ILE A 152 6.22 -2.69 -5.96
C ILE A 152 6.58 -4.17 -5.73
N GLU A 153 6.65 -4.61 -4.48
CA GLU A 153 7.27 -5.87 -4.11
C GLU A 153 6.27 -7.03 -3.92
N ALA A 154 5.01 -6.75 -3.59
CA ALA A 154 4.05 -7.82 -3.31
C ALA A 154 3.56 -8.56 -4.57
N PRO A 155 3.21 -7.88 -5.68
CA PRO A 155 2.86 -8.57 -6.92
C PRO A 155 4.09 -9.18 -7.58
N ALA A 156 3.97 -10.42 -8.03
CA ALA A 156 5.06 -11.13 -8.68
C ALA A 156 5.46 -10.48 -10.02
N LYS A 157 6.76 -10.41 -10.29
CA LYS A 157 7.30 -10.01 -11.62
C LYS A 157 6.90 -11.04 -12.68
N PRO A 158 6.99 -10.72 -13.99
CA PRO A 158 6.68 -11.68 -15.06
C PRO A 158 7.39 -13.03 -14.87
N ARG A 159 6.74 -14.14 -15.24
CA ARG A 159 7.30 -15.49 -15.03
C ARG A 159 8.60 -15.68 -15.80
N GLU A 160 8.65 -15.11 -17.00
CA GLU A 160 9.79 -15.15 -17.92
C GLU A 160 11.03 -14.50 -17.29
N TYR A 161 10.84 -13.43 -16.50
CA TYR A 161 11.92 -12.81 -15.73
C TYR A 161 12.58 -13.82 -14.78
N TYR A 162 11.80 -14.59 -14.02
CA TYR A 162 12.35 -15.59 -13.10
C TYR A 162 13.00 -16.77 -13.83
N MET A 163 12.43 -17.24 -14.94
CA MET A 163 13.01 -18.31 -15.75
C MET A 163 14.39 -17.94 -16.30
N GLU A 164 14.52 -16.72 -16.82
CA GLU A 164 15.79 -16.22 -17.35
C GLU A 164 16.79 -15.89 -16.24
N LEU A 165 16.32 -15.41 -15.09
CA LEU A 165 17.16 -15.17 -13.92
C LEU A 165 17.79 -16.47 -13.42
N MET A 166 16.99 -17.53 -13.23
CA MET A 166 17.50 -18.85 -12.81
C MET A 166 18.50 -19.43 -13.81
N THR A 167 18.20 -19.29 -15.10
CA THR A 167 19.09 -19.73 -16.17
C THR A 167 20.41 -18.95 -16.12
N SER A 168 20.35 -17.61 -16.06
CA SER A 168 21.53 -16.73 -16.02
C SER A 168 22.42 -16.99 -14.81
N MET A 169 21.83 -17.17 -13.62
CA MET A 169 22.58 -17.53 -12.41
C MET A 169 23.25 -18.91 -12.55
N GLY A 170 22.59 -19.88 -13.18
CA GLY A 170 23.14 -21.21 -13.43
C GLY A 170 24.36 -21.24 -14.36
N ILE A 171 24.51 -20.24 -15.25
CA ILE A 171 25.65 -20.12 -16.19
C ILE A 171 26.62 -18.98 -15.83
N GLY A 172 26.43 -18.32 -14.68
CA GLY A 172 27.29 -17.23 -14.22
C GLY A 172 27.18 -15.92 -15.02
N LEU A 173 26.06 -15.70 -15.72
CA LEU A 173 25.79 -14.46 -16.45
C LEU A 173 25.37 -13.33 -15.48
N ASN A 174 25.68 -12.09 -15.86
CA ASN A 174 25.35 -10.92 -15.04
C ASN A 174 23.82 -10.69 -14.99
N VAL A 175 23.27 -10.73 -13.78
CA VAL A 175 21.85 -10.47 -13.45
C VAL A 175 21.39 -9.09 -13.94
N ASP A 176 22.28 -8.10 -14.01
CA ASP A 176 22.01 -6.75 -14.51
C ASP A 176 21.47 -6.75 -15.95
N VAL A 177 21.88 -7.73 -16.77
CA VAL A 177 21.43 -7.84 -18.16
C VAL A 177 19.95 -8.22 -18.21
N ILE A 178 19.52 -9.13 -17.34
CA ILE A 178 18.12 -9.53 -17.22
C ILE A 178 17.28 -8.38 -16.68
N GLN A 179 17.75 -7.70 -15.63
CA GLN A 179 17.06 -6.52 -15.09
C GLN A 179 16.86 -5.44 -16.16
N LYS A 180 17.89 -5.13 -16.96
CA LYS A 180 17.78 -4.18 -18.08
C LYS A 180 16.80 -4.63 -19.16
N LYS A 181 16.75 -5.92 -19.48
CA LYS A 181 15.83 -6.48 -20.50
C LYS A 181 14.37 -6.31 -20.13
N TYR A 182 14.03 -6.48 -18.84
CA TYR A 182 12.65 -6.42 -18.35
C TYR A 182 12.25 -5.05 -17.81
N ARG A 183 13.12 -4.04 -17.93
CA ARG A 183 12.85 -2.69 -17.45
C ARG A 183 11.56 -2.13 -18.07
N GLY A 184 10.71 -1.54 -17.22
CA GLY A 184 9.40 -1.01 -17.61
C GLY A 184 8.27 -2.04 -17.65
N GLN A 185 8.55 -3.35 -17.58
CA GLN A 185 7.51 -4.40 -17.54
C GLN A 185 6.96 -4.66 -16.14
N TYR A 186 7.62 -4.13 -15.11
CA TYR A 186 7.19 -4.11 -13.72
C TYR A 186 7.54 -2.76 -13.10
N LEU A 187 6.98 -2.46 -11.93
CA LEU A 187 7.29 -1.24 -11.19
C LEU A 187 8.65 -1.33 -10.49
N GLU A 188 9.38 -0.23 -10.53
CA GLU A 188 10.61 -0.03 -9.76
C GLU A 188 10.36 1.05 -8.69
N TYR A 189 11.27 1.18 -7.71
CA TYR A 189 11.24 2.35 -6.82
C TYR A 189 11.42 3.62 -7.65
N HIS A 190 10.75 4.70 -7.23
CA HIS A 190 10.71 5.98 -7.95
C HIS A 190 10.08 5.91 -9.34
N ASP A 191 9.20 4.93 -9.58
CA ASP A 191 8.45 4.85 -10.84
C ASP A 191 7.32 5.89 -10.89
N SER A 192 7.37 6.77 -11.87
CA SER A 192 6.34 7.81 -12.12
C SER A 192 4.91 7.26 -12.28
N ARG A 193 4.76 5.97 -12.63
CA ARG A 193 3.45 5.31 -12.75
C ARG A 193 2.74 5.17 -11.39
N LEU A 194 3.46 5.28 -10.27
CA LEU A 194 2.88 5.22 -8.93
C LEU A 194 1.77 6.26 -8.71
N ALA A 195 1.91 7.47 -9.27
CA ALA A 195 0.85 8.51 -9.23
C ALA A 195 -0.50 7.99 -9.73
N LYS A 196 -0.50 7.16 -10.77
CA LYS A 196 -1.74 6.61 -11.33
C LYS A 196 -2.21 5.38 -10.57
N ILE A 197 -1.28 4.56 -10.08
CA ILE A 197 -1.60 3.32 -9.38
C ILE A 197 -2.19 3.60 -8.00
N ILE A 198 -1.72 4.63 -7.30
CA ILE A 198 -2.21 5.00 -5.96
C ILE A 198 -3.70 5.39 -5.96
N GLU A 199 -4.18 6.04 -7.03
CA GLU A 199 -5.62 6.31 -7.22
C GLU A 199 -6.44 5.01 -7.18
N GLY A 200 -5.94 3.93 -7.80
CA GLY A 200 -6.61 2.63 -7.81
C GLY A 200 -6.66 1.95 -6.46
N TYR A 201 -5.55 1.97 -5.70
CA TYR A 201 -5.54 1.46 -4.34
C TYR A 201 -6.43 2.29 -3.40
N ALA A 202 -6.50 3.61 -3.59
CA ALA A 202 -7.45 4.46 -2.88
C ALA A 202 -8.90 4.08 -3.20
N LEU A 203 -9.23 3.81 -4.48
CA LEU A 203 -10.54 3.26 -4.85
C LEU A 203 -10.82 1.94 -4.12
N GLN A 204 -9.87 1.01 -4.13
CA GLN A 204 -10.04 -0.29 -3.48
C GLN A 204 -10.32 -0.14 -1.98
N ALA A 205 -9.56 0.73 -1.30
CA ALA A 205 -9.75 1.00 0.13
C ALA A 205 -11.14 1.58 0.42
N ILE A 206 -11.58 2.56 -0.37
CA ILE A 206 -12.89 3.21 -0.20
C ILE A 206 -14.03 2.25 -0.54
N LEU A 207 -13.92 1.48 -1.63
CA LEU A 207 -14.93 0.50 -2.03
C LEU A 207 -15.10 -0.59 -0.97
N TYR A 208 -13.99 -1.07 -0.39
CA TYR A 208 -14.03 -2.01 0.74
C TYR A 208 -14.75 -1.39 1.95
N TYR A 209 -14.48 -0.12 2.29
CA TYR A 209 -15.16 0.56 3.38
C TYR A 209 -16.68 0.75 3.14
N ILE A 210 -17.07 1.06 1.90
CA ILE A 210 -18.47 1.28 1.54
C ILE A 210 -19.23 -0.05 1.60
N THR A 211 -18.68 -1.10 0.99
CA THR A 211 -19.40 -2.35 0.68
C THR A 211 -19.11 -3.49 1.65
N GLY A 212 -17.96 -3.48 2.33
CA GLY A 212 -17.43 -4.62 3.07
C GLY A 212 -16.97 -5.78 2.18
N GLU A 213 -17.06 -5.66 0.85
CA GLU A 213 -16.65 -6.69 -0.08
C GLU A 213 -15.15 -6.60 -0.37
N PRO A 214 -14.46 -7.75 -0.52
CA PRO A 214 -13.06 -7.78 -0.90
C PRO A 214 -12.84 -7.26 -2.33
N PHE A 215 -11.59 -7.31 -2.78
CA PHE A 215 -11.19 -6.84 -4.09
C PHE A 215 -11.94 -7.47 -5.26
N CYS A 216 -11.94 -6.79 -6.40
CA CYS A 216 -12.57 -7.28 -7.62
C CYS A 216 -11.76 -8.41 -8.26
N GLU A 217 -12.43 -9.48 -8.71
CA GLU A 217 -11.76 -10.56 -9.44
C GLU A 217 -11.64 -10.30 -10.95
N PHE A 218 -12.38 -9.31 -11.48
CA PHE A 218 -12.29 -8.96 -12.90
C PHE A 218 -11.01 -8.19 -13.17
N LEU A 219 -10.12 -8.77 -13.99
CA LEU A 219 -8.83 -8.18 -14.37
C LEU A 219 -8.97 -6.76 -14.94
N ASP A 220 -10.00 -6.51 -15.73
CA ASP A 220 -10.28 -5.20 -16.30
C ASP A 220 -10.69 -4.18 -15.21
N CYS A 221 -11.12 -4.58 -14.03
CA CYS A 221 -11.54 -3.62 -13.03
C CYS A 221 -10.32 -2.96 -12.35
N ARG A 222 -10.31 -1.63 -12.25
CA ARG A 222 -9.32 -0.89 -11.44
C ARG A 222 -9.36 -1.25 -9.94
N ALA A 223 -10.44 -1.87 -9.47
CA ALA A 223 -10.52 -2.43 -8.12
C ALA A 223 -9.96 -3.86 -8.00
N ASN A 224 -9.25 -4.35 -9.03
CA ASN A 224 -8.65 -5.69 -9.04
C ASN A 224 -7.45 -5.82 -8.11
N ASN A 225 -7.39 -6.94 -7.39
CA ASN A 225 -6.23 -7.32 -6.60
C ASN A 225 -5.25 -8.14 -7.45
N ALA A 226 -4.40 -7.42 -8.17
CA ALA A 226 -3.42 -8.04 -9.04
C ALA A 226 -2.33 -8.76 -8.23
N HIS A 227 -2.15 -10.05 -8.51
CA HIS A 227 -1.06 -10.85 -7.94
C HIS A 227 0.22 -10.78 -8.79
N TRP A 228 0.13 -10.28 -10.03
CA TRP A 228 1.24 -10.11 -10.95
C TRP A 228 1.39 -8.64 -11.33
N GLN A 229 2.64 -8.17 -11.48
CA GLN A 229 2.97 -6.83 -11.93
C GLN A 229 2.31 -6.49 -13.28
N ARG A 230 2.24 -7.46 -14.20
CA ARG A 230 1.55 -7.28 -15.49
C ARG A 230 0.06 -6.96 -15.31
N ASP A 231 -0.62 -7.73 -14.45
CA ASP A 231 -2.05 -7.56 -14.20
C ASP A 231 -2.33 -6.24 -13.45
N LEU A 232 -1.40 -5.84 -12.57
CA LEU A 232 -1.43 -4.55 -11.89
C LEU A 232 -1.34 -3.42 -12.91
N LEU A 233 -0.31 -3.41 -13.77
CA LEU A 233 -0.13 -2.39 -14.79
C LEU A 233 -1.32 -2.34 -15.75
N TYR A 234 -1.84 -3.50 -16.16
CA TYR A 234 -3.01 -3.58 -17.03
C TYR A 234 -4.26 -2.96 -16.37
N SER A 235 -4.65 -3.43 -15.19
CA SER A 235 -5.87 -2.98 -14.51
C SER A 235 -5.80 -1.50 -14.12
N GLN A 236 -4.63 -1.01 -13.73
CA GLN A 236 -4.45 0.36 -13.22
C GLN A 236 -4.16 1.40 -14.30
N ILE A 237 -3.45 1.02 -15.36
CA ILE A 237 -2.93 1.96 -16.37
C ILE A 237 -3.54 1.69 -17.74
N GLU A 238 -3.42 0.47 -18.27
CA GLU A 238 -3.86 0.17 -19.65
C GLU A 238 -5.38 0.23 -19.78
N PHE A 239 -6.11 -0.42 -18.86
CA PHE A 239 -7.57 -0.37 -18.81
C PHE A 239 -8.07 0.82 -17.98
N GLY A 240 -7.58 0.95 -16.74
CA GLY A 240 -7.72 2.15 -15.92
C GLY A 240 -9.15 2.56 -15.52
N LYS A 241 -10.14 1.67 -15.62
CA LYS A 241 -11.56 1.94 -15.31
C LYS A 241 -12.15 0.93 -14.33
N LEU A 242 -13.17 1.33 -13.60
CA LEU A 242 -13.97 0.41 -12.78
C LEU A 242 -14.89 -0.44 -13.66
N CYS A 243 -15.20 -1.68 -13.26
CA CYS A 243 -16.26 -2.47 -13.90
C CYS A 243 -17.65 -1.90 -13.56
N ALA A 244 -18.69 -2.35 -14.30
CA ALA A 244 -20.06 -1.84 -14.12
C ALA A 244 -20.56 -1.92 -12.66
N LYS A 245 -20.23 -3.00 -11.94
CA LYS A 245 -20.58 -3.17 -10.52
C LYS A 245 -20.01 -2.04 -9.67
N HIS A 246 -18.70 -1.81 -9.75
CA HIS A 246 -18.02 -0.80 -8.92
C HIS A 246 -18.31 0.63 -9.38
N GLN A 247 -18.52 0.86 -10.67
CA GLN A 247 -19.02 2.15 -11.15
C GLN A 247 -20.37 2.48 -10.52
N LYS A 248 -21.28 1.50 -10.48
CA LYS A 248 -22.58 1.65 -9.81
C LYS A 248 -22.41 1.95 -8.32
N THR A 249 -21.52 1.26 -7.60
CA THR A 249 -21.23 1.56 -6.19
C THR A 249 -20.83 3.02 -5.97
N VAL A 250 -19.96 3.56 -6.83
CA VAL A 250 -19.53 4.97 -6.75
C VAL A 250 -20.69 5.93 -7.05
N VAL A 251 -21.50 5.64 -8.07
CA VAL A 251 -22.69 6.44 -8.40
C VAL A 251 -23.70 6.44 -7.27
N ASP A 252 -24.02 5.25 -6.74
CA ASP A 252 -24.94 5.09 -5.62
C ASP A 252 -24.45 5.88 -4.40
N PHE A 253 -23.15 5.84 -4.07
CA PHE A 253 -22.57 6.63 -2.98
C PHE A 253 -22.86 8.13 -3.12
N LYS A 254 -22.73 8.70 -4.33
CA LYS A 254 -23.00 10.13 -4.60
C LYS A 254 -24.48 10.49 -4.46
N LEU A 255 -25.39 9.61 -4.88
CA LEU A 255 -26.82 9.89 -4.89
C LEU A 255 -27.44 9.98 -3.49
N PHE A 256 -26.77 9.42 -2.49
CA PHE A 256 -27.27 9.39 -1.12
C PHE A 256 -26.64 10.46 -0.20
N LYS A 257 -25.96 11.46 -0.77
CA LYS A 257 -25.51 12.65 -0.05
C LYS A 257 -26.64 13.60 0.32
#